data_AF-A0AAD7R4H9-F1
#
_entry.id   AF-A0AAD7R4H9-F1
#
_cell.length_a   1.000
_cell.length_b   1.000
_cell.length_c   1.000
_cell.angle_alpha   90.00
_cell.angle_beta   90.00
_cell.angle_gamma   90.00
#
_symmetry.space_group_name_H-M   'P 1'
#
loop_
_entity.id
_entity.type
_entity.pdbx_description
1 polymer ?
#
loop_
_entity_poly.entity_id
_entity_poly.type
_entity_poly.pdbx_seq_one_letter_code
_entity_poly.pdbx_strand_id
1 'polypeptide(L)' 'RCINLLYCLSELGDDSLEKEVQQYLSSGKKISPAQCSALAYMLLNSEKVLDKFDVNKYNTSDEGRSRLIPVVKHCRKAV' A
#
# COMPACT_ATOMS: atom_id res chain seq x y z
N ARG A 1 6.04 9.67 13.00
CA ARG A 1 6.14 8.26 13.46
C ARG A 1 5.17 7.35 12.69
N CYS A 2 5.16 7.39 11.35
CA CYS A 2 4.42 6.43 10.51
C CYS A 2 5.37 5.57 9.66
N ILE A 3 6.53 6.14 9.30
CA ILE A 3 7.58 5.46 8.52
C ILE A 3 8.11 4.22 9.25
N ASN A 4 8.33 4.30 10.58
CA ASN A 4 8.82 3.15 11.35
C ASN A 4 7.78 2.03 11.48
N LEU A 5 6.48 2.34 11.45
CA LEU A 5 5.44 1.32 11.51
C LEU A 5 5.41 0.54 10.18
N LEU A 6 5.42 1.26 9.06
CA LEU A 6 5.55 0.67 7.72
C LEU A 6 6.84 -0.17 7.60
N TYR A 7 7.96 0.31 8.12
CA TYR A 7 9.21 -0.45 8.09
C TYR A 7 9.15 -1.74 8.93
N CYS A 8 8.60 -1.69 10.16
CA CYS A 8 8.39 -2.89 10.98
C CYS A 8 7.42 -3.88 10.35
N LEU A 9 6.47 -3.40 9.54
CA LEU A 9 5.47 -4.22 8.86
C LEU A 9 6.02 -4.95 7.64
N SER A 10 7.09 -4.43 7.03
CA SER A 10 7.82 -5.12 5.97
C SER A 10 8.60 -6.33 6.50
N GLU A 11 9.04 -6.30 7.76
CA GLU A 11 9.84 -7.39 8.36
C GLU A 11 9.01 -8.58 8.85
N LEU A 12 7.69 -8.41 9.04
CA LEU A 12 6.86 -9.45 9.69
C LEU A 12 6.26 -10.49 8.73
N GLY A 13 6.46 -10.38 7.40
CA GLY A 13 6.34 -11.50 6.46
C GLY A 13 5.00 -12.27 6.35
N ASP A 14 3.99 -11.93 7.13
CA ASP A 14 2.74 -12.69 7.22
C ASP A 14 1.52 -11.87 6.78
N ASP A 15 0.36 -12.52 6.66
CA ASP A 15 -0.95 -12.00 6.18
C ASP A 15 -1.49 -10.71 6.90
N SER A 16 -0.65 -10.07 7.73
CA SER A 16 -0.86 -8.80 8.41
C SER A 16 -0.80 -7.59 7.46
N LEU A 17 0.07 -7.61 6.44
CA LEU A 17 0.28 -6.42 5.60
C LEU A 17 -1.01 -6.01 4.86
N GLU A 18 -1.69 -6.98 4.26
CA GLU A 18 -2.95 -6.74 3.55
C GLU A 18 -4.06 -6.31 4.51
N LYS A 19 -4.12 -6.92 5.71
CA LYS A 19 -5.04 -6.55 6.79
C LYS A 19 -4.82 -5.13 7.28
N GLU A 20 -3.58 -4.70 7.48
CA GLU A 20 -3.27 -3.37 7.97
C GLU A 20 -3.51 -2.30 6.91
N VAL A 21 -3.20 -2.59 5.65
CA VAL A 21 -3.58 -1.73 4.53
C VAL A 21 -5.11 -1.60 4.47
N GLN A 22 -5.86 -2.71 4.59
CA GLN A 22 -7.33 -2.68 4.68
C GLN A 22 -7.84 -1.91 5.88
N GLN A 23 -7.20 -2.03 7.05
CA GLN A 23 -7.59 -1.31 8.25
C GLN A 23 -7.31 0.19 8.14
N TYR A 24 -6.19 0.56 7.48
CA TYR A 24 -5.86 1.95 7.18
C TYR A 24 -6.85 2.56 6.19
N LEU A 25 -7.22 1.82 5.14
CA LEU A 25 -8.25 2.19 4.17
C LEU A 25 -9.60 2.38 4.85
N SER A 26 -10.00 1.44 5.71
CA SER A 26 -11.26 1.47 6.46
C SER A 26 -11.36 2.68 7.41
N SER A 27 -10.22 3.24 7.83
CA SER A 27 -10.20 4.43 8.68
C SER A 27 -10.59 5.73 7.95
N GLY A 28 -10.70 5.71 6.62
CA GLY A 28 -11.05 6.88 5.80
C GLY A 28 -10.02 8.01 5.84
N LYS A 29 -8.90 7.83 6.53
CA LYS A 29 -7.86 8.85 6.69
C LYS A 29 -7.21 9.19 5.35
N LYS A 30 -6.97 10.48 5.14
CA LYS A 30 -6.24 10.95 3.96
C LYS A 30 -4.77 10.53 4.06
N ILE A 31 -4.28 9.83 3.04
CA ILE A 31 -2.90 9.35 2.94
C ILE A 31 -2.09 10.38 2.17
N SER A 32 -0.93 10.77 2.70
CA SER A 32 -0.05 11.72 2.02
C SER A 32 0.71 11.06 0.85
N PRO A 33 1.16 11.83 -0.16
CA PRO A 33 1.97 11.28 -1.24
C PRO A 33 3.22 10.53 -0.77
N ALA A 34 3.86 11.01 0.31
CA ALA A 34 5.01 10.34 0.91
C ALA A 34 4.66 8.97 1.52
N GLN A 35 3.49 8.86 2.16
CA GLN A 35 2.99 7.58 2.67
C GLN A 35 2.61 6.62 1.53
N CYS A 36 2.04 7.14 0.44
CA CYS A 36 1.80 6.34 -0.77
C CYS A 36 3.10 5.79 -1.36
N SER A 37 4.17 6.58 -1.41
CA SER A 37 5.49 6.09 -1.87
C SER A 37 6.05 4.99 -0.95
N ALA A 38 5.94 5.15 0.37
CA ALA A 38 6.38 4.13 1.32
C ALA A 38 5.57 2.83 1.17
N LEU A 39 4.25 2.94 1.02
CA LEU A 39 3.37 1.80 0.77
C LEU A 39 3.71 1.10 -0.56
N ALA A 40 3.92 1.86 -1.63
CA ALA A 40 4.32 1.31 -2.92
C ALA A 40 5.64 0.54 -2.82
N TYR A 41 6.64 1.12 -2.15
CA TYR A 41 7.92 0.46 -1.94
C TYR A 41 7.75 -0.88 -1.21
N MET A 42 6.99 -0.91 -0.12
CA MET A 42 6.75 -2.15 0.62
C MET A 42 6.04 -3.21 -0.22
N LEU A 43 5.00 -2.83 -0.96
CA LEU A 43 4.23 -3.76 -1.78
C LEU A 43 5.04 -4.30 -2.96
N LEU A 44 5.92 -3.49 -3.54
CA LEU A 44 6.81 -3.90 -4.65
C LEU A 44 7.99 -4.76 -4.19
N ASN A 45 8.41 -4.65 -2.92
CA ASN A 45 9.49 -5.45 -2.35
C ASN A 45 8.98 -6.64 -1.53
N SER A 46 7.67 -6.87 -1.49
CA SER A 46 7.10 -8.03 -0.83
C SER A 46 7.29 -9.27 -1.70
N GLU A 47 7.74 -10.39 -1.11
CA GLU A 47 7.81 -11.68 -1.80
C GLU A 47 6.41 -12.23 -2.17
N LYS A 48 5.35 -11.70 -1.56
CA LYS A 48 3.95 -12.04 -1.89
C LYS A 48 3.43 -11.13 -3.00
N VAL A 49 3.04 -11.74 -4.12
CA VAL A 49 2.29 -11.05 -5.18
C VAL A 49 0.87 -10.80 -4.71
N LEU A 50 0.47 -9.53 -4.65
CA LEU A 50 -0.91 -9.14 -4.38
C LEU A 50 -1.85 -9.66 -5.48
N ASP A 51 -2.92 -10.35 -5.10
CA ASP A 51 -3.94 -10.85 -6.03
C ASP A 51 -4.79 -9.72 -6.59
N LYS A 52 -5.06 -8.66 -5.80
CA LYS A 52 -5.84 -7.49 -6.22
C LYS A 52 -5.37 -6.21 -5.54
N PHE A 53 -5.18 -5.16 -6.33
CA PHE A 53 -4.83 -3.83 -5.82
C PHE A 53 -5.64 -2.75 -6.53
N ASP A 54 -6.40 -1.96 -5.76
CA ASP A 54 -7.29 -0.91 -6.27
C ASP A 54 -6.86 0.45 -5.73
N VAL A 55 -6.22 1.24 -6.58
CA VAL A 55 -5.72 2.60 -6.27
C VAL A 55 -6.85 3.55 -5.86
N ASN A 56 -8.07 3.34 -6.37
CA ASN A 56 -9.18 4.26 -6.15
C ASN A 56 -9.77 4.15 -4.73
N LYS A 57 -9.50 3.04 -4.03
CA LYS A 57 -9.87 2.88 -2.62
C LYS A 57 -9.07 3.79 -1.68
N TYR A 58 -7.90 4.26 -2.11
CA TYR A 58 -7.04 5.09 -1.27
C TYR A 58 -7.50 6.55 -1.30
N ASN A 59 -7.86 7.07 -0.13
CA ASN A 59 -8.15 8.49 0.06
C ASN A 59 -6.85 9.30 0.00
N THR A 60 -6.37 9.62 -1.20
CA THR A 60 -5.15 10.40 -1.43
C THR A 60 -5.31 11.35 -2.62
N SER A 61 -4.41 12.31 -2.75
CA SER A 61 -4.31 13.22 -3.90
C SER A 61 -3.86 12.49 -5.17
N ASP A 62 -4.03 13.11 -6.34
CA ASP A 62 -3.61 12.54 -7.63
C ASP A 62 -2.12 12.15 -7.65
N GLU A 63 -1.26 12.95 -7.00
CA GLU A 63 0.15 12.59 -6.83
C GLU A 63 0.30 11.27 -6.07
N GLY A 64 -0.42 11.09 -4.96
CA GLY A 64 -0.38 9.86 -4.17
C GLY A 64 -0.89 8.66 -4.95
N ARG A 65 -1.96 8.83 -5.75
CA ARG A 65 -2.44 7.79 -6.66
C ARG A 65 -1.38 7.41 -7.68
N SER A 66 -0.70 8.40 -8.28
CA SER A 66 0.38 8.16 -9.23
C SER A 66 1.54 7.38 -8.62
N ARG A 67 1.84 7.55 -7.33
CA ARG A 67 2.88 6.76 -6.62
C ARG A 67 2.50 5.30 -6.44
N LEU A 68 1.19 4.97 -6.44
CA LEU A 68 0.69 3.61 -6.26
C LEU A 68 0.47 2.85 -7.59
N ILE A 69 0.48 3.54 -8.74
CA ILE A 69 0.35 2.91 -10.07
C ILE A 69 1.34 1.75 -10.30
N PRO A 70 2.62 1.83 -9.90
CA PRO A 70 3.57 0.73 -10.11
C PRO A 70 3.14 -0.57 -9.41
N VAL A 71 2.43 -0.47 -8.28
CA VAL A 71 1.93 -1.62 -7.52
C VAL A 71 0.89 -2.39 -8.32
N VAL A 72 -0.01 -1.70 -9.04
CA VAL A 72 -1.01 -2.31 -9.91
C VAL A 72 -0.35 -3.23 -10.94
N LYS A 73 0.79 -2.81 -11.50
CA LYS A 73 1.55 -3.59 -12.50
C LYS A 73 2.25 -4.82 -11.91
N HIS A 74 2.42 -4.86 -10.59
CA HIS A 74 3.04 -5.97 -9.86
C HIS A 74 2.00 -6.98 -9.35
N CYS A 75 0.70 -6.70 -9.49
CA CYS A 75 -0.39 -7.57 -9.03
C CYS A 75 -0.83 -8.58 -10.09
N ARG A 76 -1.28 -9.77 -9.67
CA ARG A 76 -1.78 -10.83 -10.57
C ARG A 76 -3.07 -10.45 -11.31
N LYS A 77 -3.95 -9.68 -10.66
CA LYS A 77 -5.14 -9.08 -11.29
C LYS A 77 -5.24 -7.60 -10.89
N ALA A 78 -5.14 -6.72 -11.88
CA ALA A 78 -5.58 -5.34 -11.76
C ALA A 78 -7.10 -5.29 -12.01
N VAL A 79 -7.87 -4.66 -11.11
CA VAL A 79 -9.31 -4.40 -11.31
C VAL A 79 -9.59 -2.94 -11.03
#